data_AF-A0A8S1UH10-F1
#
_entry.id   AF-A0A8S1UH10-F1
#
_cell.length_a   1.000
_cell.length_b   1.000
_cell.length_c   1.000
_cell.angle_alpha   90.00
_cell.angle_beta   90.00
_cell.angle_gamma   90.00
#
_symmetry.space_group_name_H-M   'P 1'
#
loop_
_entity.id
_entity.type
_entity.pdbx_description
1 polymer ?
#
loop_
_entity_poly.entity_id
_entity_poly.type
_entity_poly.pdbx_seq_one_letter_code
_entity_poly.pdbx_strand_id
1 'polypeptide(L)'
;MILHTIIVRGSLILAEFSDSEEDYSNIIKKRILDVKNVQENQKILKDDVYMYAICDKDLKFICLSKEDDETIFAKLQTLIQAVSQIETDGNYSAKLTQILHQNLRKEKIVVIQDEKVDQQSPQQTRLINPPKLEKKDQIDFQKKLCFSVMLLILSVYLILNNIITNA
;
A
#
# COMPACT_ATOMS: atom_id res chain seq x y z
N MET A 1 0.83 14.68 -14.26
CA MET A 1 -0.23 14.35 -13.26
C MET A 1 0.02 12.95 -12.68
N ILE A 2 -0.11 12.75 -11.36
CA ILE A 2 0.06 11.44 -10.72
C ILE A 2 -1.15 10.55 -11.05
N LEU A 3 -0.91 9.37 -11.59
CA LEU A 3 -1.95 8.40 -11.97
C LEU A 3 -2.21 7.39 -10.85
N HIS A 4 -1.12 6.88 -10.28
CA HIS A 4 -1.13 5.80 -9.31
C HIS A 4 0.11 5.89 -8.42
N THR A 5 -0.04 5.55 -7.14
CA THR A 5 1.05 5.56 -6.16
C THR A 5 0.93 4.36 -5.24
N ILE A 6 2.06 3.71 -4.96
CA ILE A 6 2.14 2.60 -4.01
C ILE A 6 3.30 2.80 -3.04
N ILE A 7 3.14 2.19 -1.87
CA ILE A 7 4.20 2.02 -0.88
C ILE A 7 4.44 0.52 -0.73
N VAL A 8 5.68 0.08 -0.91
CA VAL A 8 6.03 -1.34 -0.99
C VAL A 8 7.18 -1.65 -0.04
N ARG A 9 7.11 -2.80 0.64
CA ARG A 9 8.23 -3.41 1.37
C ARG A 9 8.64 -4.69 0.66
N GLY A 10 9.81 -4.67 0.01
CA GLY A 10 10.21 -5.75 -0.89
C GLY A 10 9.26 -5.84 -2.11
N SER A 11 8.44 -6.89 -2.16
CA SER A 11 7.35 -7.06 -3.15
C SER A 11 5.95 -6.90 -2.57
N LEU A 12 5.83 -6.70 -1.24
CA LEU A 12 4.56 -6.55 -0.56
C LEU A 12 4.07 -5.11 -0.67
N ILE A 13 2.95 -4.89 -1.35
CA ILE A 13 2.27 -3.60 -1.37
C ILE A 13 1.61 -3.40 0.00
N LEU A 14 2.02 -2.34 0.70
CA LEU A 14 1.49 -1.95 1.99
C LEU A 14 0.35 -0.94 1.87
N ALA A 15 0.38 -0.10 0.84
CA ALA A 15 -0.65 0.88 0.56
C ALA A 15 -0.65 1.23 -0.93
N GLU A 16 -1.82 1.57 -1.45
CA GLU A 16 -2.01 1.98 -2.83
C GLU A 16 -3.02 3.13 -2.92
N PHE A 17 -2.83 4.00 -3.91
CA PHE A 17 -3.72 5.10 -4.23
C PHE A 17 -3.77 5.29 -5.74
N SER A 18 -4.98 5.40 -6.30
CA SER A 18 -5.22 5.69 -7.71
C SER A 18 -6.07 6.95 -7.82
N ASP A 19 -5.63 7.91 -8.65
CA ASP A 19 -6.44 9.07 -9.05
C ASP A 19 -7.00 8.91 -10.47
N SER A 20 -6.57 7.86 -11.18
CA SER A 20 -6.99 7.53 -12.54
C SER A 20 -8.11 6.46 -12.55
N GLU A 21 -9.04 6.58 -13.50
CA GLU A 21 -10.03 5.54 -13.81
C GLU A 21 -9.40 4.32 -14.50
N GLU A 22 -8.28 4.52 -15.21
CA GLU A 22 -7.51 3.42 -15.82
C GLU A 22 -6.79 2.59 -14.74
N ASP A 23 -6.76 1.25 -14.92
CA ASP A 23 -6.11 0.33 -13.98
C ASP A 23 -4.58 0.25 -14.20
N TYR A 24 -3.86 1.11 -13.47
CA TYR A 24 -2.40 1.13 -13.42
C TYR A 24 -1.80 0.11 -12.43
N SER A 25 -2.63 -0.62 -11.68
CA SER A 25 -2.18 -1.55 -10.64
C SER A 25 -1.36 -2.70 -11.24
N ASN A 26 -1.77 -3.18 -12.41
CA ASN A 26 -1.08 -4.25 -13.12
C ASN A 26 0.26 -3.81 -13.69
N ILE A 27 0.36 -2.56 -14.15
CA ILE A 27 1.59 -1.98 -14.68
C ILE A 27 2.59 -1.85 -13.53
N ILE A 28 2.20 -1.24 -12.42
CA ILE A 28 3.11 -1.00 -11.31
C ILE A 28 3.61 -2.32 -10.69
N LYS A 29 2.72 -3.31 -10.50
CA LYS A 29 3.07 -4.62 -9.91
C LYS A 29 4.14 -5.36 -10.70
N LYS A 30 4.10 -5.29 -12.04
CA LYS A 30 5.12 -5.91 -12.91
C LYS A 30 6.47 -5.20 -12.86
N ARG A 31 6.51 -3.95 -12.39
CA ARG A 31 7.66 -3.05 -12.48
C ARG A 31 8.29 -2.69 -11.13
N ILE A 32 7.69 -3.10 -10.00
CA ILE A 32 8.28 -2.92 -8.65
C ILE A 32 9.73 -3.42 -8.58
N LEU A 33 10.04 -4.52 -9.29
CA LEU A 33 11.37 -5.14 -9.33
C LEU A 33 12.40 -4.33 -10.12
N ASP A 34 11.95 -3.44 -11.01
CA ASP A 34 12.84 -2.57 -11.80
C ASP A 34 13.44 -1.44 -10.92
N VAL A 35 12.84 -1.17 -9.75
CA VAL A 35 13.31 -0.15 -8.79
C VAL A 35 14.44 -0.70 -7.93
N LYS A 36 15.62 -0.08 -8.00
CA LYS A 36 16.80 -0.45 -7.22
C LYS A 36 16.63 -0.04 -5.75
N ASN A 37 17.19 -0.82 -4.83
CA ASN A 37 17.20 -0.51 -3.40
C ASN A 37 18.33 0.47 -3.04
N VAL A 38 18.28 1.68 -3.61
CA VAL A 38 19.26 2.75 -3.33
C VAL A 38 18.49 3.98 -2.86
N GLN A 39 19.01 4.69 -1.85
CA GLN A 39 18.44 5.93 -1.30
C GLN A 39 18.66 7.12 -2.24
N GLU A 40 18.23 6.98 -3.49
CA GLU A 40 18.34 7.99 -4.54
C GLU A 40 17.03 8.09 -5.31
N ASN A 41 16.78 9.27 -5.89
CA ASN A 41 15.67 9.52 -6.78
C ASN A 41 15.86 8.70 -8.06
N GLN A 42 14.87 7.87 -8.40
CA GLN A 42 14.90 7.03 -9.59
C GLN A 42 13.73 7.40 -10.51
N LYS A 43 14.05 7.66 -11.79
CA LYS A 43 13.07 7.90 -12.85
C LYS A 43 13.28 6.88 -13.96
N ILE A 44 12.21 6.17 -14.33
CA ILE A 44 12.24 5.11 -15.35
C ILE A 44 11.09 5.35 -16.33
N LEU A 45 11.37 5.48 -17.62
CA LEU A 45 10.34 5.57 -18.67
C LEU A 45 10.12 4.19 -19.29
N LYS A 46 8.88 3.69 -19.28
CA LYS A 46 8.52 2.40 -19.86
C LYS A 46 7.03 2.36 -20.21
N ASP A 47 6.69 1.79 -21.36
CA ASP A 47 5.30 1.67 -21.82
C ASP A 47 4.57 3.04 -21.84
N ASP A 48 5.28 4.09 -22.28
CA ASP A 48 4.81 5.49 -22.30
C ASP A 48 4.37 6.07 -20.95
N VAL A 49 4.84 5.46 -19.85
CA VAL A 49 4.58 5.91 -18.48
C VAL A 49 5.91 6.12 -17.76
N TYR A 50 6.03 7.26 -17.09
CA TYR A 50 7.13 7.57 -16.19
C TYR A 50 6.85 6.97 -14.81
N MET A 51 7.80 6.20 -14.32
CA MET A 51 7.84 5.66 -12.96
C MET A 51 8.87 6.42 -12.14
N TYR A 52 8.41 7.08 -11.10
CA TYR A 52 9.21 7.80 -10.11
C TYR A 52 9.30 6.95 -8.85
N ALA A 53 10.50 6.77 -8.30
CA ALA A 53 10.69 6.02 -7.09
C ALA A 53 11.73 6.66 -6.17
N ILE A 54 11.47 6.58 -4.86
CA ILE A 54 12.43 6.89 -3.81
C ILE A 54 12.40 5.73 -2.82
N CYS A 55 13.57 5.22 -2.43
CA CYS A 55 13.68 4.24 -1.35
C CYS A 55 14.05 4.97 -0.05
N ASP A 56 13.27 4.76 1.00
CA ASP A 56 13.62 5.15 2.37
C ASP A 56 13.57 3.91 3.26
N LYS A 57 14.70 3.63 3.92
CA LYS A 57 14.93 2.41 4.71
C LYS A 57 14.55 1.14 3.93
N ASP A 58 13.52 0.42 4.37
CA ASP A 58 13.00 -0.82 3.81
C ASP A 58 11.76 -0.61 2.92
N LEU A 59 11.35 0.65 2.72
CA LEU A 59 10.17 1.02 1.94
C LEU A 59 10.57 1.65 0.59
N LYS A 60 9.79 1.30 -0.43
CA LYS A 60 9.82 1.92 -1.75
C LYS A 60 8.54 2.73 -1.93
N PHE A 61 8.71 4.00 -2.27
CA PHE A 61 7.63 4.90 -2.61
C PHE A 61 7.65 5.05 -4.12
N ILE A 62 6.63 4.55 -4.81
CA ILE A 62 6.62 4.44 -6.27
C ILE A 62 5.36 5.14 -6.81
N CYS A 63 5.55 6.01 -7.80
CA CYS A 63 4.49 6.78 -8.44
C CYS A 63 4.57 6.66 -9.97
N LEU A 64 3.41 6.63 -10.63
CA LEU A 64 3.28 6.64 -12.10
C LEU A 64 2.72 7.97 -12.60
N SER A 65 3.24 8.45 -13.73
CA SER A 65 2.81 9.67 -14.43
C SER A 65 2.90 9.49 -15.94
N LYS A 66 1.98 10.08 -16.71
CA LYS A 66 2.10 10.15 -18.20
C LYS A 66 3.09 11.24 -18.65
N GLU A 67 3.39 12.18 -17.76
CA GLU A 67 4.23 13.36 -18.04
C GLU A 67 5.53 13.27 -17.26
N ASP A 68 6.61 13.79 -17.87
CA ASP A 68 7.87 13.99 -17.16
C ASP A 68 7.75 15.20 -16.21
N ASP A 69 7.57 14.93 -14.92
CA ASP A 69 7.35 15.94 -13.88
C ASP A 69 8.25 15.67 -12.66
N GLU A 70 9.38 16.36 -12.61
CA GLU A 70 10.35 16.28 -11.49
C GLU A 70 9.75 16.73 -10.15
N THR A 71 8.65 17.50 -10.14
CA THR A 71 7.98 17.91 -8.89
C THR A 71 7.36 16.72 -8.14
N ILE A 72 7.19 15.58 -8.82
CA ILE A 72 6.74 14.32 -8.20
C ILE A 72 7.73 13.86 -7.14
N PHE A 73 9.04 14.06 -7.32
CA PHE A 73 10.01 13.69 -6.28
C PHE A 73 9.82 14.52 -5.00
N ALA A 74 9.48 15.80 -5.12
CA ALA A 74 9.17 16.61 -3.94
C ALA A 74 7.93 16.09 -3.20
N LYS A 75 6.89 15.65 -3.91
CA LYS A 75 5.69 15.03 -3.32
C LYS A 75 6.01 13.69 -2.64
N LEU A 76 6.85 12.86 -3.26
CA LEU A 76 7.32 11.61 -2.65
C LEU A 76 8.14 11.87 -1.38
N GLN A 77 8.97 12.92 -1.35
CA GLN A 77 9.68 13.32 -0.14
C GLN A 77 8.73 13.78 0.98
N THR A 78 7.69 14.56 0.66
CA THR A 78 6.64 14.91 1.63
C THR A 78 5.92 13.67 2.18
N LEU A 79 5.63 12.69 1.32
CA LEU A 79 5.04 11.40 1.75
C LEU A 79 5.97 10.64 2.69
N ILE A 80 7.27 10.54 2.38
CA ILE A 80 8.27 9.89 3.24
C ILE A 80 8.30 10.56 4.62
N GLN A 81 8.30 11.90 4.66
CA GLN A 81 8.26 12.63 5.92
C GLN A 81 6.99 12.32 6.71
N ALA A 82 5.81 12.32 6.08
CA ALA A 82 4.55 11.97 6.75
C ALA A 82 4.56 10.52 7.28
N VAL A 83 5.07 9.57 6.51
CA VAL A 83 5.19 8.16 6.91
C VAL A 83 6.18 7.96 8.06
N SER A 84 7.22 8.78 8.15
CA SER A 84 8.20 8.70 9.25
C SER A 84 7.60 9.02 10.62
N GLN A 85 6.44 9.70 10.67
CA GLN A 85 5.77 10.13 11.91
C GLN A 85 4.79 9.10 12.49
N ILE A 86 4.49 8.02 11.75
CA ILE A 86 3.51 7.02 12.21
C ILE A 86 4.17 5.78 12.80
N GLU A 87 3.54 5.23 13.83
CA GLU A 87 3.98 3.98 14.46
C GLU A 87 3.70 2.76 13.57
N THR A 88 4.66 1.84 13.53
CA THR A 88 4.51 0.56 12.84
C THR A 88 3.82 -0.45 13.77
N ASP A 89 2.51 -0.61 13.59
CA ASP A 89 1.66 -1.54 14.35
C ASP A 89 0.76 -2.39 13.44
N GLY A 90 -0.18 -3.13 14.02
CA GLY A 90 -1.13 -3.96 13.25
C GLY A 90 -2.01 -3.19 12.26
N ASN A 91 -2.09 -1.86 12.38
CA ASN A 91 -2.87 -0.98 11.50
C ASN A 91 -2.00 -0.18 10.53
N TYR A 92 -0.71 -0.52 10.40
CA TYR A 92 0.26 0.26 9.64
C TYR A 92 -0.16 0.48 8.17
N SER A 93 -0.64 -0.56 7.48
CA SER A 93 -1.14 -0.47 6.10
C SER A 93 -2.31 0.51 5.95
N ALA A 94 -3.24 0.53 6.91
CA ALA A 94 -4.37 1.46 6.90
C ALA A 94 -3.90 2.91 7.11
N LYS A 95 -2.96 3.14 8.04
CA LYS A 95 -2.36 4.46 8.29
C LYS A 95 -1.61 4.97 7.05
N LEU A 96 -0.82 4.12 6.39
CA LEU A 96 -0.13 4.46 5.15
C LEU A 96 -1.10 4.86 4.04
N THR A 97 -2.19 4.12 3.89
CA THR A 97 -3.23 4.41 2.89
C THR A 97 -3.89 5.76 3.18
N GLN A 98 -4.20 6.06 4.45
CA GLN A 98 -4.72 7.38 4.84
C GLN A 98 -3.75 8.51 4.49
N ILE A 99 -2.45 8.34 4.75
CA ILE A 99 -1.41 9.32 4.40
C ILE A 99 -1.37 9.55 2.88
N LEU A 100 -1.41 8.49 2.07
CA LEU A 100 -1.46 8.61 0.61
C LEU A 100 -2.67 9.43 0.18
N HIS A 101 -3.87 9.11 0.69
CA HIS A 101 -5.08 9.85 0.36
C HIS A 101 -5.02 11.32 0.78
N GLN A 102 -4.48 11.65 1.95
CA GLN A 102 -4.39 13.03 2.43
C GLN A 102 -3.41 13.88 1.61
N ASN A 103 -2.28 13.30 1.20
CA ASN A 103 -1.21 14.05 0.55
C ASN A 103 -1.31 14.08 -0.98
N LEU A 104 -2.04 13.14 -1.58
CA LEU A 104 -2.16 13.02 -3.04
C LEU A 104 -3.51 13.46 -3.59
N ARG A 105 -4.57 13.47 -2.77
CA ARG A 105 -5.87 13.96 -3.20
C ARG A 105 -5.78 15.48 -3.35
N LYS A 106 -6.16 15.98 -4.52
CA LYS A 106 -6.35 17.42 -4.73
C LYS A 106 -7.44 17.89 -3.78
N GLU A 107 -7.07 18.56 -2.69
CA GLU A 107 -8.06 19.30 -1.92
C GLU A 107 -8.68 20.35 -2.82
N LYS A 108 -9.95 20.13 -3.18
CA LYS A 108 -10.82 21.19 -3.66
C LYS A 108 -10.96 22.12 -2.46
N ILE A 109 -10.20 23.22 -2.44
CA ILE A 109 -10.40 24.32 -1.50
C ILE A 109 -11.81 24.84 -1.78
N VAL A 110 -12.80 24.28 -1.10
CA VAL A 110 -14.11 24.91 -0.99
C VAL A 110 -13.88 26.06 -0.03
N VAL A 111 -13.80 27.26 -0.59
CA VAL A 111 -13.92 28.51 0.16
C VAL A 111 -15.19 28.38 1.01
N ILE A 112 -15.01 28.20 2.31
CA ILE A 112 -16.09 28.30 3.28
C ILE A 112 -16.48 29.78 3.30
N GLN A 113 -17.54 30.15 2.58
CA GLN A 113 -18.30 31.33 2.93
C GLN A 113 -19.11 30.97 4.17
N ASP A 114 -18.84 31.69 5.26
CA ASP A 114 -19.68 31.74 6.45
C ASP A 114 -21.13 32.05 6.05
N GLU A 115 -22.05 31.11 6.25
CA GLU A 115 -23.43 31.47 6.51
C GLU A 115 -24.12 30.47 7.46
N LYS A 116 -24.25 30.94 8.71
CA LYS A 116 -25.32 30.70 9.68
C LYS A 116 -25.67 29.25 10.05
N VAL A 117 -25.29 28.97 11.30
CA VAL A 117 -26.00 28.19 12.31
C VAL A 117 -27.52 28.17 12.08
N ASP A 118 -28.08 26.97 11.88
CA ASP A 118 -29.32 26.57 12.53
C ASP A 118 -29.30 25.05 12.81
N GLN A 119 -29.64 24.73 14.06
CA GLN A 119 -29.76 23.38 14.59
C GLN A 119 -31.01 22.70 14.04
N GLN A 120 -30.92 21.40 13.68
CA GLN A 120 -31.95 20.41 14.07
C GLN A 120 -31.55 18.94 13.78
N SER A 121 -31.36 18.22 14.89
CA SER A 121 -31.84 16.87 15.20
C SER A 121 -31.19 15.60 14.61
N PRO A 122 -31.12 14.51 15.42
CA PRO A 122 -30.21 13.39 15.20
C PRO A 122 -30.85 12.31 14.33
N GLN A 123 -30.19 11.93 13.22
CA GLN A 123 -30.56 10.75 12.46
C GLN A 123 -29.42 9.73 12.41
N GLN A 124 -29.65 8.66 13.17
CA GLN A 124 -29.27 7.27 12.95
C GLN A 124 -28.10 7.00 12.00
N THR A 125 -27.00 6.54 12.59
CA THR A 125 -25.94 5.75 11.98
C THR A 125 -26.53 4.64 11.09
N ARG A 126 -26.52 4.80 9.77
CA ARG A 126 -26.63 3.66 8.85
C ARG A 126 -25.31 2.89 8.93
N LEU A 127 -25.33 1.77 9.64
CA LEU A 127 -24.34 0.70 9.50
C LEU A 127 -24.21 0.37 8.01
N ILE A 128 -23.10 0.76 7.39
CA ILE A 128 -22.71 0.22 6.10
C ILE A 128 -22.27 -1.22 6.40
N ASN A 129 -23.05 -2.19 5.94
CA ASN A 129 -22.73 -3.60 6.09
C ASN A 129 -21.32 -3.86 5.53
N PRO A 130 -20.43 -4.56 6.26
CA PRO A 130 -19.16 -4.98 5.69
C PRO A 130 -19.42 -5.86 4.46
N PRO A 131 -18.59 -5.79 3.42
CA PRO A 131 -18.72 -6.65 2.26
C PRO A 131 -18.73 -8.11 2.75
N LYS A 132 -19.80 -8.83 2.44
CA LYS A 132 -19.85 -10.29 2.65
C LYS A 132 -18.74 -10.89 1.80
N LEU A 133 -17.64 -11.29 2.43
CA LEU A 133 -16.69 -12.19 1.80
C LEU A 133 -17.47 -13.43 1.37
N GLU A 134 -17.42 -13.74 0.09
CA GLU A 134 -17.93 -15.00 -0.44
C GLU A 134 -17.22 -16.15 0.29
N LYS A 135 -18.00 -17.07 0.86
CA LYS A 135 -17.52 -18.19 1.71
C LYS A 135 -16.45 -19.07 1.04
N LYS A 136 -16.24 -18.93 -0.27
CA LYS A 136 -15.31 -19.74 -1.06
C LYS A 136 -13.85 -19.36 -0.80
N ASP A 137 -13.55 -18.05 -0.70
CA ASP A 137 -12.17 -17.58 -0.54
C ASP A 137 -11.61 -17.76 0.87
N GLN A 138 -12.49 -17.72 1.89
CA GLN A 138 -12.09 -17.99 3.27
C GLN A 138 -11.66 -19.46 3.48
N ILE A 139 -12.34 -20.40 2.81
CA ILE A 139 -12.01 -21.83 2.91
C ILE A 139 -10.66 -22.13 2.26
N ASP A 140 -10.35 -21.50 1.12
CA ASP A 140 -9.08 -21.72 0.43
C ASP A 140 -7.89 -21.06 1.16
N PHE A 141 -8.09 -19.91 1.80
CA PHE A 141 -7.08 -19.31 2.66
C PHE A 141 -6.80 -20.18 3.89
N GLN A 142 -7.85 -20.67 4.58
CA GLN A 142 -7.68 -21.55 5.75
C GLN A 142 -7.01 -22.88 5.39
N LYS A 143 -7.37 -23.50 4.26
CA LYS A 143 -6.73 -24.73 3.78
C LYS A 143 -5.24 -24.53 3.49
N LYS A 144 -4.87 -23.43 2.83
CA LYS A 144 -3.46 -23.10 2.52
C LYS A 144 -2.65 -22.84 3.80
N LEU A 145 -3.25 -22.15 4.77
CA LEU A 145 -2.62 -21.90 6.07
C LEU A 145 -2.38 -23.21 6.84
N CYS A 146 -3.39 -24.09 6.93
CA CYS A 146 -3.26 -25.39 7.59
C CYS A 146 -2.20 -26.28 6.91
N PHE A 147 -2.13 -26.28 5.58
CA PHE A 147 -1.12 -27.06 4.86
C PHE A 147 0.30 -26.54 5.13
N SER A 148 0.49 -25.21 5.16
CA SER A 148 1.78 -24.60 5.47
C SER A 148 2.24 -24.89 6.89
N VAL A 149 1.33 -24.88 7.87
CA VAL A 149 1.66 -25.19 9.28
C VAL A 149 2.01 -26.66 9.45
N MET A 150 1.28 -27.57 8.79
CA MET A 150 1.58 -29.01 8.84
C MET A 150 2.96 -29.33 8.27
N LEU A 151 3.36 -28.70 7.16
CA LEU A 151 4.70 -28.87 6.59
C LEU A 151 5.81 -28.39 7.53
N LEU A 152 5.57 -27.31 8.26
CA LEU A 152 6.54 -26.74 9.19
C LEU A 152 6.69 -27.61 10.45
N ILE A 153 5.59 -28.19 10.95
CA ILE A 153 5.65 -29.17 12.03
C ILE A 153 6.37 -30.45 11.57
N LEU A 154 6.09 -30.93 10.35
CA LEU A 154 6.73 -32.13 9.80
C LEU A 154 8.24 -31.92 9.62
N SER A 155 8.68 -30.76 9.12
CA SER A 155 10.10 -30.47 8.94
C SER A 155 10.84 -30.37 10.27
N VAL A 156 10.25 -29.74 11.29
CA VAL A 156 10.81 -29.68 12.64
C VAL A 156 10.89 -31.07 13.26
N TYR A 157 9.85 -31.91 13.09
CA TYR A 157 9.86 -33.28 13.59
C TYR A 157 10.95 -34.13 12.92
N LEU A 158 11.11 -34.04 11.59
CA LEU A 158 12.16 -34.76 10.87
C LEU A 158 13.57 -34.32 11.30
N ILE A 159 13.78 -33.03 11.54
CA ILE A 159 15.06 -32.50 12.03
C ILE A 159 15.34 -33.02 13.45
N LEU A 160 14.37 -32.93 14.36
CA LEU A 160 14.50 -33.44 15.73
C LEU A 160 14.75 -34.95 15.77
N ASN A 161 14.03 -35.72 14.96
CA ASN A 161 14.19 -37.18 14.91
C ASN A 161 15.55 -37.57 14.32
N ASN A 162 16.05 -36.84 13.32
CA ASN A 162 17.38 -37.05 12.75
C ASN A 162 18.51 -36.71 13.75
N ILE A 163 18.30 -35.71 14.63
CA ILE A 163 19.24 -35.40 15.71
C ILE A 163 19.23 -36.49 16.78
N ILE A 164 18.06 -36.99 17.18
CA ILE A 164 17.94 -38.06 18.20
C ILE A 164 18.51 -39.39 17.70
N THR A 165 18.37 -39.70 16.40
CA THR A 165 18.83 -40.99 15.84
C THR A 165 20.35 -41.00 15.56
N ASN A 166 20.98 -39.83 15.40
CA ASN A 166 22.42 -39.68 15.16
C ASN A 166 23.21 -39.18 16.40
N ALA A 167 22.58 -39.14 17.58
CA ALA A 167 23.21 -38.87 18.87
C ALA A 167 23.39 -40.18 19.66
#